data_AF-A0A349SVC5-F1
#
_entry.id   AF-A0A349SVC5-F1
#
_cell.length_a   1.000
_cell.length_b   1.000
_cell.length_c   1.000
_cell.angle_alpha   90.00
_cell.angle_beta   90.00
_cell.angle_gamma   90.00
#
_symmetry.space_group_name_H-M   'P 1'
#
loop_
_entity.id
_entity.type
_entity.pdbx_description
1 polymer ?
#
loop_
_entity_poly.entity_id
_entity_poly.type
_entity_poly.pdbx_seq_one_letter_code
_entity_poly.pdbx_strand_id
1 'polypeptide(L)'
;MEEYQALINTIALTMGLSWASGINLYAALLVLGVGGATGNIDLPPDLRALQDPLVIMAAGAMYAVEFFADKTPGVDSGWDTLHTFVRIPAG
;
A
#
# COMPACT_ATOMS: atom_id res chain seq x y z
N MET A 1 10.64 -16.35 -27.64
CA MET A 1 10.95 -16.91 -26.30
C MET A 1 10.98 -15.82 -25.24
N GLU A 2 11.63 -14.67 -25.48
CA GLU A 2 11.66 -13.51 -24.55
C GLU A 2 10.28 -12.94 -24.23
N GLU A 3 9.39 -12.82 -25.23
CA GLU A 3 8.02 -12.31 -25.02
C GLU A 3 7.21 -13.17 -24.05
N TYR A 4 7.33 -14.50 -24.12
CA TYR A 4 6.67 -15.42 -23.20
C TYR A 4 7.22 -15.31 -21.77
N GLN A 5 8.54 -15.08 -21.61
CA GLN A 5 9.16 -14.85 -20.31
C GLN A 5 8.67 -13.54 -19.68
N ALA A 6 8.59 -12.46 -20.45
CA ALA A 6 8.05 -11.18 -19.99
C ALA A 6 6.58 -11.31 -19.56
N LEU A 7 5.79 -12.08 -20.32
CA LEU A 7 4.38 -12.34 -20.04
C LEU A 7 4.21 -13.17 -18.75
N ILE A 8 5.00 -14.25 -18.59
CA ILE A 8 5.04 -15.03 -17.34
C ILE A 8 5.42 -14.14 -16.16
N ASN A 9 6.46 -13.32 -16.30
CA ASN A 9 6.96 -12.49 -15.20
C ASN A 9 5.89 -11.47 -14.76
N THR A 10 5.21 -10.85 -15.74
CA THR A 10 4.10 -9.93 -15.46
C THR A 10 2.94 -10.63 -14.75
N ILE A 11 2.54 -11.83 -15.21
CA ILE A 11 1.49 -12.61 -14.57
C ILE A 11 1.91 -13.02 -13.14
N ALA A 12 3.14 -13.51 -12.96
CA ALA A 12 3.64 -13.92 -11.65
C ALA A 12 3.65 -12.74 -10.66
N LEU A 13 4.13 -11.57 -11.09
CA LEU A 13 4.21 -10.37 -10.27
C LEU A 13 2.82 -9.82 -9.94
N THR A 14 1.91 -9.75 -10.91
CA THR A 14 0.53 -9.28 -10.70
C THR A 14 -0.30 -10.23 -9.84
N MET A 15 -0.12 -11.55 -9.97
CA MET A 15 -0.77 -12.52 -9.08
C MET A 15 -0.24 -12.40 -7.65
N GLY A 16 1.08 -12.32 -7.47
CA GLY A 16 1.70 -12.13 -6.16
C GLY A 16 1.24 -10.83 -5.49
N LEU A 17 1.16 -9.75 -6.27
CA LEU A 17 0.65 -8.45 -5.81
C LEU A 17 -0.83 -8.53 -5.43
N SER A 18 -1.67 -9.17 -6.25
CA SER A 18 -3.11 -9.33 -5.99
C SER A 18 -3.34 -10.08 -4.68
N TRP A 19 -2.59 -11.16 -4.43
CA TRP A 19 -2.67 -11.89 -3.17
C TRP A 19 -2.16 -11.05 -1.98
N ALA A 20 -0.99 -10.42 -2.10
CA ALA A 20 -0.40 -9.61 -1.03
C ALA A 20 -1.29 -8.41 -0.64
N SER A 21 -1.94 -7.79 -1.62
CA SER A 21 -2.88 -6.68 -1.38
C SER A 21 -4.10 -7.08 -0.56
N GLY A 22 -4.49 -8.36 -0.59
CA GLY A 22 -5.56 -8.90 0.24
C GLY A 22 -5.21 -8.95 1.73
N ILE A 23 -3.92 -8.95 2.08
CA ILE A 23 -3.45 -8.87 3.47
C ILE A 23 -3.28 -7.40 3.88
N ASN A 24 -2.54 -6.61 3.09
CA ASN A 24 -2.41 -5.18 3.29
C ASN A 24 -1.93 -4.51 1.99
N LEU A 25 -2.79 -3.67 1.41
CA LEU A 25 -2.51 -2.98 0.15
C LEU A 25 -1.27 -2.09 0.25
N TYR A 26 -1.19 -1.25 1.29
CA TYR A 26 -0.10 -0.28 1.44
C TYR A 26 1.25 -0.95 1.65
N ALA A 27 1.28 -2.06 2.40
CA ALA A 27 2.48 -2.88 2.54
C ALA A 27 2.94 -3.47 1.20
N ALA A 28 2.01 -3.99 0.40
CA ALA A 28 2.31 -4.56 -0.91
C ALA A 28 2.89 -3.51 -1.87
N LEU A 29 2.29 -2.30 -1.90
CA LEU A 29 2.79 -1.19 -2.69
C LEU A 29 4.16 -0.70 -2.21
N LEU A 30 4.37 -0.64 -0.89
CA LEU A 30 5.65 -0.24 -0.29
C LEU A 30 6.77 -1.22 -0.65
N VAL A 31 6.54 -2.53 -0.52
CA VAL A 31 7.52 -3.56 -0.85
C VAL A 31 7.88 -3.54 -2.34
N LEU A 32 6.88 -3.41 -3.22
CA LEU A 32 7.13 -3.28 -4.66
C LEU A 32 7.86 -1.98 -5.02
N GLY A 33 7.49 -0.87 -4.40
CA GLY A 33 8.12 0.41 -4.65
C GLY A 33 9.59 0.44 -4.20
N VAL A 34 9.88 -0.06 -3.00
CA VAL A 34 11.26 -0.21 -2.50
C VAL A 34 12.05 -1.24 -3.32
N GLY A 35 11.45 -2.39 -3.63
CA GLY A 35 12.08 -3.43 -4.46
C GLY A 35 12.41 -2.93 -5.86
N GLY A 36 11.56 -2.08 -6.43
CA GLY A 36 11.79 -1.41 -7.70
C GLY A 36 12.87 -0.33 -7.65
N ALA A 37 12.78 0.57 -6.66
CA ALA A 37 13.75 1.66 -6.50
C ALA A 37 15.18 1.16 -6.18
N THR A 38 15.29 0.00 -5.53
CA THR A 38 16.58 -0.65 -5.23
C THR A 38 17.11 -1.53 -6.37
N GLY A 39 16.34 -1.71 -7.46
CA GLY A 39 16.71 -2.54 -8.60
C GLY A 39 16.64 -4.06 -8.34
N ASN A 40 16.04 -4.48 -7.22
CA ASN A 40 15.86 -5.90 -6.88
C ASN A 40 14.66 -6.53 -7.60
N ILE A 41 13.68 -5.71 -8.00
CA ILE A 41 12.49 -6.12 -8.75
C ILE A 41 12.44 -5.31 -10.04
N ASP A 42 12.37 -5.99 -11.17
CA ASP A 42 12.15 -5.32 -12.46
C ASP A 42 10.66 -5.12 -12.65
N LEU A 43 10.19 -3.87 -12.53
CA LEU A 43 8.77 -3.56 -12.65
C LEU A 43 8.38 -3.25 -14.10
N PRO A 44 7.24 -3.78 -14.57
CA PRO A 44 6.69 -3.45 -15.87
C PRO A 44 6.36 -1.95 -15.96
N PRO A 45 6.25 -1.39 -17.19
CA PRO A 45 6.03 0.04 -17.42
C PRO A 45 4.88 0.63 -16.60
N ASP A 46 3.80 -0.13 -16.45
CA ASP A 46 2.58 0.28 -15.74
C ASP A 46 2.79 0.46 -14.22
N LEU A 47 3.78 -0.23 -13.65
CA LEU A 47 4.07 -0.19 -12.21
C LEU A 47 5.29 0.68 -11.85
N ARG A 48 5.94 1.31 -12.83
CA ARG A 48 7.10 2.18 -12.59
C ARG A 48 6.79 3.38 -11.69
N ALA A 49 5.52 3.82 -11.65
CA ALA A 49 5.09 4.87 -10.73
C ALA A 49 5.34 4.49 -9.25
N LEU A 50 5.38 3.21 -8.91
CA LEU A 50 5.68 2.75 -7.55
C LEU A 50 7.14 3.00 -7.14
N GLN A 51 8.04 3.18 -8.10
CA GLN A 51 9.44 3.49 -7.82
C GLN A 51 9.66 4.96 -7.46
N ASP A 52 8.65 5.82 -7.65
CA ASP A 52 8.75 7.23 -7.30
C ASP A 52 8.90 7.39 -5.78
N PRO A 53 9.93 8.10 -5.29
CA PRO A 53 10.16 8.27 -3.85
C PRO A 53 8.96 8.85 -3.10
N LEU A 54 8.15 9.70 -3.71
CA LEU A 54 6.94 10.25 -3.10
C LEU A 54 5.86 9.18 -2.95
N VAL A 55 5.72 8.29 -3.93
CA VAL A 55 4.76 7.17 -3.88
C VAL A 55 5.17 6.16 -2.82
N ILE A 56 6.47 5.84 -2.72
CA ILE A 56 7.02 4.96 -1.68
C ILE A 56 6.78 5.57 -0.29
N MET A 57 7.07 6.86 -0.11
CA MET A 57 6.84 7.56 1.15
C MET A 57 5.35 7.62 1.52
N ALA A 58 4.47 7.90 0.55
CA ALA A 58 3.03 7.88 0.76
C ALA A 58 2.52 6.49 1.14
N ALA A 59 2.97 5.43 0.44
CA ALA A 59 2.62 4.05 0.77
C ALA A 59 3.11 3.66 2.17
N GLY A 60 4.32 4.08 2.54
CA GLY A 60 4.89 3.85 3.88
C GLY A 60 4.12 4.58 4.98
N ALA A 61 3.75 5.83 4.75
CA ALA A 61 2.93 6.61 5.67
C ALA A 61 1.54 5.97 5.84
N MET A 62 0.89 5.59 4.74
CA MET A 62 -0.42 4.93 4.80
C MET A 62 -0.34 3.55 5.45
N TYR A 63 0.71 2.77 5.19
CA TYR A 63 0.93 1.50 5.88
C TYR A 63 1.10 1.70 7.39
N ALA A 64 1.86 2.71 7.81
CA ALA A 64 1.99 3.05 9.22
C ALA A 64 0.63 3.45 9.81
N VAL A 65 -0.12 4.34 9.15
CA VAL A 65 -1.47 4.74 9.57
C VAL A 65 -2.39 3.53 9.70
N GLU A 66 -2.43 2.64 8.71
CA GLU A 66 -3.23 1.42 8.75
C GLU A 66 -2.83 0.52 9.92
N PHE A 67 -1.53 0.30 10.11
CA PHE A 67 -1.02 -0.52 11.19
C PHE A 67 -1.38 0.05 12.57
N PHE A 68 -1.28 1.38 12.75
CA PHE A 68 -1.66 2.05 13.99
C PHE A 68 -3.18 2.10 14.19
N ALA A 69 -3.95 2.32 13.13
CA ALA A 69 -5.42 2.32 13.19
C ALA A 69 -5.93 0.93 13.58
N ASP A 70 -5.39 -0.13 12.99
CA ASP A 70 -5.86 -1.51 13.17
C ASP A 70 -5.41 -2.13 14.52
N LYS A 71 -4.24 -1.70 15.05
CA LYS A 71 -3.69 -2.22 16.31
C LYS A 71 -4.06 -1.45 17.56
N THR A 72 -4.74 -0.30 17.47
CA THR A 72 -5.03 0.52 18.65
C THR A 72 -6.49 0.40 19.07
N PRO A 73 -6.85 -0.51 20.00
CA PRO A 73 -8.11 -0.39 20.71
C PRO A 73 -8.07 0.91 21.51
N GLY A 74 -8.72 1.96 21.01
CA GLY A 74 -8.72 3.31 21.59
C GLY A 74 -8.51 4.46 20.60
N VAL A 75 -7.93 4.22 19.40
CA VAL A 75 -7.95 5.23 18.31
C VAL A 75 -9.37 5.39 17.78
N ASP A 76 -10.13 4.29 17.72
CA ASP A 76 -11.57 4.31 17.43
C ASP A 76 -12.34 5.21 18.42
N SER A 77 -12.07 5.08 19.72
CA SER A 77 -12.68 5.93 20.76
C SER A 77 -12.20 7.38 20.71
N GLY A 78 -10.94 7.63 20.36
CA GLY A 78 -10.41 8.99 20.18
C GLY A 78 -10.98 9.67 18.93
N TRP A 79 -11.12 8.92 17.85
CA TRP A 79 -11.71 9.35 16.59
C TRP A 79 -13.23 9.58 16.72
N ASP A 80 -13.94 8.70 17.42
CA ASP A 80 -15.36 8.87 17.80
C ASP A 80 -15.56 10.06 18.72
N THR A 81 -14.67 10.28 19.69
CA THR A 81 -14.74 11.45 20.58
C THR A 81 -14.52 12.73 19.79
N LEU A 82 -13.54 12.76 18.88
CA LEU A 82 -13.27 13.91 18.01
C LEU A 82 -14.47 14.19 17.09
N HIS A 83 -15.05 13.17 16.45
CA HIS A 83 -16.22 13.31 15.59
C HIS A 83 -17.50 13.65 16.36
N THR A 84 -17.63 13.22 17.61
CA THR A 84 -18.71 13.63 18.53
C THR A 84 -18.54 15.08 18.98
N PHE A 85 -17.32 15.53 19.24
CA PHE A 85 -17.03 16.91 19.64
C PHE A 85 -17.17 17.91 18.50
N VAL A 86 -16.80 17.51 17.28
CA VAL A 86 -16.98 18.31 16.06
C VAL A 86 -18.44 18.32 15.62
N ARG A 87 -19.20 17.24 15.87
CA ARG A 87 -20.67 17.22 15.75
C ARG A 87 -21.31 17.58 17.09
N ILE A 88 -21.10 18.80 17.57
CA ILE A 88 -22.02 19.39 18.54
C ILE A 88 -23.43 19.28 17.95
N PRO A 89 -24.39 18.67 18.67
CA PRO A 89 -25.61 18.19 18.09
C PRO A 89 -26.49 19.36 17.65
N ALA A 90 -26.89 19.36 16.38
CA ALA A 90 -28.21 19.86 16.05
C ALA A 90 -29.22 18.79 16.53
N GLY A 91 -29.56 18.80 17.84
CA GLY A 91 -30.56 17.92 18.44
C GLY A 91 -30.14 17.28 19.74
#